data_AF-A0A7S4KQX3-F1
#
_entry.id   AF-A0A7S4KQX3-F1
#
_cell.length_a   1.000
_cell.length_b   1.000
_cell.length_c   1.000
_cell.angle_alpha   90.00
_cell.angle_beta   90.00
_cell.angle_gamma   90.00
#
_symmetry.space_group_name_H-M   'P 1'
#
loop_
_entity.id
_entity.type
_entity.pdbx_description
1 polymer ?
#
loop_
_entity_poly.entity_id
_entity_poly.type
_entity_poly.pdbx_seq_one_letter_code
_entity_poly.pdbx_strand_id
1 'polypeptide(L)'
;EVPKTQDEKKLIIAECGSAIMKDPEANISQLSSLHSFCSDPDLVVAKLAILSETAVFSDIIPGYRIRLPTQKEKEMKVSKEVAKQRKYEAAILKGYQKFLQFLEGYGRKVENKAKDLAQSGDDAAVRGSMLYIVVMSMASLLKKLPHFNFAKNIMQSLIRRLESPVDLIADAALSALKELVDQSILND
;
A
#
# COMPACT_ATOMS: atom_id res chain seq x y z
N GLU A 1 0.17 3.45 26.56
CA GLU A 1 0.93 4.72 26.47
C GLU A 1 1.16 5.05 25.00
N VAL A 2 1.22 6.33 24.63
CA VAL A 2 1.63 6.71 23.27
C VAL A 2 3.13 6.41 23.15
N PRO A 3 3.58 5.62 22.16
CA PRO A 3 4.99 5.28 22.02
C PRO A 3 5.82 6.54 21.84
N LYS A 4 6.83 6.71 22.70
CA LYS A 4 7.62 7.94 22.80
C LYS A 4 8.92 7.84 22.01
N THR A 5 9.51 6.65 21.93
CA THR A 5 10.79 6.47 21.23
C THR A 5 10.58 5.92 19.81
N GLN A 6 11.53 6.22 18.93
CA GLN A 6 11.51 5.72 17.56
C GLN A 6 11.52 4.18 17.53
N ASP A 7 12.26 3.53 18.43
CA ASP A 7 12.39 2.08 18.46
C ASP A 7 11.13 1.38 19.00
N GLU A 8 10.44 1.98 19.97
CA GLU A 8 9.10 1.52 20.38
C GLU A 8 8.12 1.54 19.21
N LYS A 9 8.12 2.61 18.40
CA LYS A 9 7.23 2.71 17.24
C LYS A 9 7.55 1.63 16.19
N LYS A 10 8.85 1.38 15.92
CA LYS A 10 9.28 0.29 15.02
C LYS A 10 8.82 -1.07 15.53
N LEU A 11 8.93 -1.32 16.83
CA LEU A 11 8.49 -2.57 17.45
C LEU A 11 6.98 -2.76 17.27
N ILE A 12 6.18 -1.73 17.55
CA ILE A 12 4.72 -1.78 17.37
C ILE A 12 4.35 -2.04 15.91
N ILE A 13 5.02 -1.40 14.95
CA ILE A 13 4.81 -1.67 13.51
C ILE A 13 5.05 -3.15 13.19
N ALA A 14 6.13 -3.73 13.71
CA ALA A 14 6.48 -5.14 13.50
C ALA A 14 5.47 -6.08 14.17
N GLU A 15 5.07 -5.79 15.41
CA GLU A 15 4.04 -6.54 16.14
C GLU A 15 2.70 -6.50 15.41
N CYS A 16 2.29 -5.33 14.93
CA CYS A 16 1.07 -5.18 14.13
C CYS A 16 1.12 -6.01 12.85
N GLY A 17 2.21 -5.90 12.08
CA GLY A 17 2.39 -6.67 10.86
C GLY A 17 2.33 -8.18 11.11
N SER A 18 3.07 -8.66 12.12
CA SER A 18 3.13 -10.08 12.48
C SER A 18 1.78 -10.63 12.96
N ALA A 19 1.06 -9.87 13.80
CA ALA A 19 -0.26 -10.28 14.28
C ALA A 19 -1.27 -10.40 13.14
N ILE A 20 -1.25 -9.45 12.18
CA ILE A 20 -2.12 -9.50 11.01
C ILE A 20 -1.77 -10.69 10.12
N MET A 21 -0.49 -10.96 9.86
CA MET A 21 -0.07 -12.11 9.05
C MET A 21 -0.45 -13.45 9.70
N LYS A 22 -0.40 -13.55 11.03
CA LYS A 22 -0.74 -14.79 11.77
C LYS A 22 -2.22 -15.13 11.73
N ASP A 23 -3.09 -14.15 11.97
CA ASP A 23 -4.54 -14.30 11.88
C ASP A 23 -5.17 -12.99 11.38
N PRO A 24 -5.33 -12.85 10.06
CA PRO A 24 -5.86 -11.63 9.47
C PRO A 24 -7.29 -11.29 9.91
N GLU A 25 -8.14 -12.31 10.12
CA GLU A 25 -9.54 -12.10 10.48
C GLU A 25 -9.70 -11.57 11.91
N ALA A 26 -8.91 -12.10 12.85
CA ALA A 26 -8.93 -11.66 14.24
C ALA A 26 -8.27 -10.29 14.43
N ASN A 27 -7.25 -9.97 13.62
CA ASN A 27 -6.40 -8.79 13.81
C ASN A 27 -6.65 -7.66 12.81
N ILE A 28 -7.75 -7.70 12.05
CA ILE A 28 -8.04 -6.70 11.01
C ILE A 28 -8.09 -5.24 11.52
N SER A 29 -8.44 -5.03 12.79
CA SER A 29 -8.42 -3.71 13.43
C SER A 29 -7.02 -3.10 13.50
N GLN A 30 -5.99 -3.93 13.55
CA GLN A 30 -4.59 -3.51 13.62
C GLN A 30 -4.13 -2.83 12.33
N LEU A 31 -4.79 -3.07 11.18
CA LEU A 31 -4.52 -2.31 9.95
C LEU A 31 -4.69 -0.81 10.16
N SER A 32 -5.70 -0.40 10.92
CA SER A 32 -5.92 1.03 11.21
C SER A 32 -4.84 1.61 12.11
N SER A 33 -4.33 0.81 13.05
CA SER A 33 -3.20 1.17 13.91
C SER A 33 -1.92 1.33 13.08
N LEU A 34 -1.59 0.32 12.27
CA LEU A 34 -0.44 0.33 11.36
C LEU A 34 -0.48 1.54 10.41
N HIS A 35 -1.64 1.80 9.82
CA HIS A 35 -1.85 2.93 8.92
C HIS A 35 -1.61 4.30 9.59
N SER A 36 -1.85 4.42 10.89
CA SER A 36 -1.63 5.69 11.61
C SER A 36 -0.16 6.10 11.62
N PHE A 37 0.76 5.13 11.62
CA PHE A 37 2.21 5.37 11.57
C PHE A 37 2.70 5.82 10.19
N CYS A 38 1.95 5.60 9.12
CA CYS A 38 2.33 6.09 7.78
C CYS A 38 2.41 7.63 7.70
N SER A 39 1.73 8.33 8.61
CA SER A 39 1.77 9.79 8.73
C SER A 39 2.60 10.28 9.93
N ASP A 40 3.47 9.43 10.50
CA ASP A 40 4.32 9.83 11.64
C ASP A 40 5.28 10.97 11.25
N PRO A 41 5.54 11.94 12.15
CA PRO A 41 6.52 12.99 11.90
C PRO A 41 7.94 12.47 11.68
N ASP A 42 8.28 11.31 12.27
CA ASP A 42 9.55 10.64 11.99
C ASP A 42 9.46 9.92 10.63
N LEU A 43 10.22 10.41 9.65
CA LEU A 43 10.25 9.87 8.29
C LEU A 43 10.73 8.42 8.23
N VAL A 44 11.57 7.97 9.17
CA VAL A 44 12.01 6.57 9.23
C VAL A 44 10.83 5.69 9.64
N VAL A 45 10.09 6.10 10.67
CA VAL A 45 8.88 5.38 11.12
C VAL A 45 7.83 5.35 10.02
N ALA A 46 7.58 6.49 9.37
CA ALA A 46 6.60 6.58 8.28
C ALA A 46 6.97 5.68 7.09
N LYS A 47 8.24 5.66 6.67
CA LYS A 47 8.71 4.76 5.59
C LYS A 47 8.54 3.30 5.98
N LEU A 48 8.93 2.93 7.20
CA LEU A 48 8.78 1.56 7.70
C LEU A 48 7.31 1.15 7.77
N ALA A 49 6.42 2.03 8.22
CA ALA A 49 4.99 1.77 8.25
C ALA A 49 4.42 1.54 6.85
N ILE A 50 4.77 2.37 5.87
CA ILE A 50 4.33 2.23 4.47
C ILE A 50 4.80 0.88 3.88
N LEU A 51 6.07 0.53 4.08
CA LEU A 51 6.63 -0.73 3.59
C LEU A 51 5.96 -1.93 4.27
N SER A 52 5.78 -1.89 5.59
CA SER A 52 5.10 -2.94 6.35
C SER A 52 3.64 -3.10 5.94
N GLU A 53 2.90 -1.99 5.79
CA GLU A 53 1.50 -2.01 5.35
C GLU A 53 1.39 -2.58 3.91
N THR A 54 2.34 -2.25 3.04
CA THR A 54 2.44 -2.82 1.69
C THR A 54 2.67 -4.34 1.71
N ALA A 55 3.57 -4.81 2.57
CA ALA A 55 3.86 -6.23 2.73
C ALA A 55 2.65 -6.99 3.27
N VAL A 56 1.97 -6.45 4.29
CA VAL A 56 0.75 -7.01 4.86
C VAL A 56 -0.34 -7.13 3.79
N PHE A 57 -0.64 -6.06 3.05
CA PHE A 57 -1.66 -6.11 1.98
C PHE A 57 -1.30 -7.12 0.90
N SER A 58 -0.03 -7.25 0.56
CA SER A 58 0.42 -8.23 -0.44
C SER A 58 0.20 -9.69 -0.03
N ASP A 59 0.10 -9.96 1.28
CA ASP A 59 0.00 -11.32 1.83
C ASP A 59 -1.45 -11.69 2.17
N ILE A 60 -2.21 -10.75 2.76
CA ILE A 60 -3.58 -11.03 3.22
C ILE A 60 -4.65 -10.82 2.15
N ILE A 61 -4.35 -10.11 1.05
CA ILE A 61 -5.33 -9.86 0.01
C ILE A 61 -5.58 -11.16 -0.76
N PRO A 62 -6.84 -11.59 -0.91
CA PRO A 62 -7.15 -12.78 -1.67
C PRO A 62 -6.81 -12.61 -3.16
N GLY A 63 -6.51 -13.73 -3.83
CA GLY A 63 -6.28 -13.77 -5.29
C GLY A 63 -7.53 -13.51 -6.15
N TYR A 64 -8.64 -13.08 -5.56
CA TYR A 64 -9.89 -12.77 -6.26
C TYR A 64 -10.36 -11.35 -5.94
N ARG A 65 -11.19 -10.80 -6.83
CA ARG A 65 -11.77 -9.47 -6.66
C ARG A 65 -12.91 -9.50 -5.64
N ILE A 66 -12.83 -8.65 -4.61
CA ILE A 66 -13.90 -8.51 -3.62
C ILE A 66 -15.05 -7.69 -4.20
N ARG A 67 -16.26 -8.25 -4.15
CA ARG A 67 -17.51 -7.56 -4.48
C ARG A 67 -18.26 -7.23 -3.18
N LEU A 68 -18.51 -5.93 -2.96
CA LEU A 68 -19.33 -5.54 -1.81
C LEU A 68 -20.80 -5.99 -2.00
N PRO A 69 -21.44 -6.50 -0.93
CA PRO A 69 -22.84 -6.92 -0.99
C PRO A 69 -23.76 -5.72 -1.25
N THR A 70 -24.77 -5.94 -2.07
CA THR A 70 -25.84 -4.99 -2.35
C THR A 70 -26.71 -4.75 -1.11
N GLN A 71 -27.51 -3.68 -1.12
CA GLN A 71 -28.39 -3.35 0.02
C GLN A 71 -29.35 -4.51 0.35
N LYS A 72 -29.93 -5.14 -0.67
CA LYS A 72 -30.77 -6.34 -0.54
C LYS A 72 -30.03 -7.53 0.09
N GLU A 73 -28.75 -7.71 -0.25
CA GLU A 73 -27.92 -8.80 0.31
C GLU A 73 -27.45 -8.56 1.75
N LYS A 74 -27.42 -7.30 2.20
CA LYS A 74 -27.12 -6.94 3.59
C LYS A 74 -28.30 -7.19 4.52
N GLU A 75 -29.52 -7.06 4.01
CA GLU A 75 -30.76 -7.29 4.76
C GLU A 75 -31.10 -8.78 4.92
N MET A 76 -30.53 -9.64 4.07
CA MET A 76 -30.68 -11.09 4.20
C MET A 76 -29.95 -11.63 5.44
N LYS A 77 -30.65 -12.45 6.23
CA LYS A 77 -30.04 -13.23 7.32
C LYS A 77 -29.09 -14.26 6.72
N VAL A 78 -27.82 -14.13 7.06
CA VAL A 78 -26.77 -15.08 6.70
C VAL A 78 -26.25 -15.79 7.96
N SER A 79 -25.53 -16.90 7.77
CA SER A 79 -24.86 -17.57 8.89
C SER A 79 -23.81 -16.66 9.55
N LYS A 80 -23.39 -17.01 10.76
CA LYS A 80 -22.37 -16.26 11.51
C LYS A 80 -21.05 -16.21 10.75
N GLU A 81 -20.69 -17.32 10.10
CA GLU A 81 -19.47 -17.51 9.33
C GLU A 81 -19.48 -16.59 8.09
N VAL A 82 -20.57 -16.59 7.33
CA VAL A 82 -20.73 -15.71 6.16
C VAL A 82 -20.73 -14.24 6.57
N ALA A 83 -21.35 -13.89 7.69
CA ALA A 83 -21.31 -12.54 8.22
C ALA A 83 -19.88 -12.10 8.61
N LYS A 84 -19.10 -13.01 9.22
CA LYS A 84 -17.70 -12.75 9.60
C LYS A 84 -16.83 -12.51 8.36
N GLN A 85 -16.91 -13.40 7.38
CA GLN A 85 -16.17 -13.27 6.12
C GLN A 85 -16.50 -11.95 5.40
N ARG A 86 -17.78 -11.59 5.27
CA ARG A 86 -18.20 -10.32 4.65
C ARG A 86 -17.64 -9.09 5.37
N LYS A 87 -17.60 -9.12 6.70
CA LYS A 87 -17.02 -8.02 7.50
C LYS A 87 -15.52 -7.89 7.26
N TYR A 88 -14.81 -9.02 7.23
CA TYR A 88 -13.39 -9.06 6.97
C TYR A 88 -13.04 -8.53 5.55
N GLU A 89 -13.72 -9.04 4.53
CA GLU A 89 -13.54 -8.58 3.14
C GLU A 89 -13.83 -7.08 2.98
N ALA A 90 -14.90 -6.59 3.59
CA ALA A 90 -15.24 -5.16 3.57
C ALA A 90 -14.18 -4.31 4.30
N ALA A 91 -13.61 -4.81 5.39
CA ALA A 91 -12.58 -4.13 6.15
C ALA A 91 -11.25 -4.06 5.38
N ILE A 92 -10.80 -5.16 4.75
CA ILE A 92 -9.61 -5.15 3.88
C ILE A 92 -9.81 -4.18 2.73
N LEU A 93 -10.93 -4.27 2.02
CA LEU A 93 -11.16 -3.45 0.84
C LEU A 93 -11.15 -1.96 1.20
N LYS A 94 -11.77 -1.60 2.33
CA LYS A 94 -11.78 -0.22 2.85
C LYS A 94 -10.38 0.24 3.29
N GLY A 95 -9.64 -0.61 4.01
CA GLY A 95 -8.28 -0.34 4.45
C GLY A 95 -7.35 -0.11 3.24
N TYR A 96 -7.42 -1.00 2.26
CA TYR A 96 -6.63 -0.93 1.04
C TYR A 96 -6.94 0.35 0.24
N GLN A 97 -8.23 0.68 0.06
CA GLN A 97 -8.61 1.93 -0.61
C GLN A 97 -8.03 3.16 0.10
N LYS A 98 -8.12 3.21 1.44
CA LYS A 98 -7.57 4.31 2.24
C LYS A 98 -6.05 4.40 2.09
N PHE A 99 -5.35 3.27 2.11
CA PHE A 99 -3.92 3.22 1.91
C PHE A 99 -3.50 3.72 0.52
N LEU A 100 -4.17 3.29 -0.55
CA LEU A 100 -3.89 3.77 -1.90
C LEU A 100 -4.13 5.28 -2.05
N GLN A 101 -5.23 5.80 -1.48
CA GLN A 101 -5.50 7.24 -1.45
C GLN A 101 -4.44 8.01 -0.68
N PHE A 102 -3.96 7.44 0.43
CA PHE A 102 -2.85 8.01 1.19
C PHE A 102 -1.57 8.06 0.36
N LEU A 103 -1.16 6.95 -0.27
CA LEU A 103 0.03 6.91 -1.12
C LEU A 103 -0.04 7.93 -2.26
N GLU A 104 -1.19 8.02 -2.94
CA GLU A 104 -1.40 8.98 -4.04
C GLU A 104 -1.30 10.43 -3.56
N GLY A 105 -1.99 10.75 -2.46
CA GLY A 105 -2.00 12.09 -1.89
C GLY A 105 -0.64 12.50 -1.33
N TYR A 106 0.03 11.58 -0.64
CA TYR A 106 1.30 11.84 0.02
C TYR A 106 2.45 11.91 -0.99
N GLY A 107 2.46 11.02 -2.00
CA GLY A 107 3.42 11.06 -3.10
C GLY A 107 3.46 12.42 -3.81
N ARG A 108 2.29 13.02 -4.09
CA ARG A 108 2.24 14.38 -4.67
C ARG A 108 2.84 15.45 -3.77
N LYS A 109 2.64 15.35 -2.44
CA LYS A 109 3.17 16.34 -1.48
C LYS A 109 4.69 16.30 -1.35
N VAL A 110 5.30 15.12 -1.49
CA VAL A 110 6.75 14.93 -1.32
C VAL A 110 7.54 15.04 -2.62
N GLU A 111 6.88 15.40 -3.72
CA GLU A 111 7.48 15.40 -5.05
C GLU A 111 8.58 16.44 -5.21
N ASN A 112 8.35 17.68 -4.77
CA ASN A 112 9.38 18.72 -4.83
C ASN A 112 10.63 18.35 -4.02
N LYS A 113 10.46 17.72 -2.84
CA LYS A 113 11.59 17.25 -2.02
C LYS A 113 12.45 16.23 -2.77
N ALA A 114 11.84 15.35 -3.56
CA ALA A 114 12.58 14.39 -4.37
C ALA A 114 13.32 15.08 -5.53
N LYS A 115 12.75 16.14 -6.11
CA LYS A 115 13.43 16.95 -7.14
C LYS A 115 14.66 17.66 -6.58
N ASP A 116 14.52 18.26 -5.39
CA ASP A 116 15.63 18.95 -4.72
C ASP A 116 16.79 17.98 -4.42
N LEU A 117 16.47 16.75 -4.00
CA LEU A 117 17.47 15.68 -3.80
C LEU A 117 18.10 15.21 -5.11
N ALA A 118 17.33 15.12 -6.19
CA ALA A 118 17.88 14.74 -7.49
C ALA A 118 18.91 15.77 -8.00
N GLN A 119 18.69 17.06 -7.71
CA GLN A 119 19.63 18.13 -8.08
C GLN A 119 20.96 18.04 -7.34
N SER A 120 21.02 17.37 -6.18
CA SER A 120 22.29 17.15 -5.48
C SER A 120 23.14 16.04 -6.10
N GLY A 121 22.61 15.29 -7.07
CA GLY A 121 23.31 14.18 -7.74
C GLY A 121 23.50 12.94 -6.87
N ASP A 122 22.76 12.81 -5.76
CA ASP A 122 22.85 11.66 -4.84
C ASP A 122 21.68 10.69 -5.07
N ASP A 123 21.90 9.72 -5.94
CA ASP A 123 20.94 8.66 -6.25
C ASP A 123 20.53 7.85 -5.02
N ALA A 124 21.43 7.67 -4.04
CA ALA A 124 21.11 6.93 -2.82
C ALA A 124 20.13 7.71 -1.95
N ALA A 125 20.30 9.03 -1.86
CA ALA A 125 19.34 9.92 -1.18
C ALA A 125 17.97 9.92 -1.88
N VAL A 126 17.93 9.92 -3.21
CA VAL A 126 16.67 9.83 -3.98
C VAL A 126 15.98 8.49 -3.76
N ARG A 127 16.71 7.36 -3.79
CA ARG A 127 16.16 6.02 -3.47
C ARG A 127 15.68 5.92 -2.03
N GLY A 128 16.34 6.62 -1.12
CA GLY A 128 15.92 6.77 0.27
C GLY A 128 14.76 7.75 0.47
N SER A 129 14.34 8.48 -0.57
CA SER A 129 13.31 9.51 -0.44
C SER A 129 11.92 8.91 -0.19
N MET A 130 11.04 9.71 0.43
CA MET A 130 9.66 9.29 0.67
C MET A 130 8.91 9.03 -0.64
N LEU A 131 9.17 9.80 -1.69
CA LEU A 131 8.51 9.61 -2.99
C LEU A 131 8.87 8.24 -3.57
N TYR A 132 10.15 7.88 -3.53
CA TYR A 132 10.61 6.59 -4.05
C TYR A 132 9.94 5.43 -3.31
N ILE A 133 9.86 5.49 -1.98
CA ILE A 133 9.16 4.48 -1.16
C ILE A 133 7.68 4.36 -1.54
N VAL A 134 6.98 5.49 -1.73
CA VAL A 134 5.58 5.51 -2.16
C VAL A 134 5.40 4.83 -3.53
N VAL A 135 6.24 5.17 -4.51
CA VAL A 135 6.17 4.62 -5.86
C VAL A 135 6.51 3.13 -5.87
N MET A 136 7.54 2.72 -5.12
CA MET A 136 7.90 1.31 -4.95
C MET A 136 6.78 0.51 -4.29
N SER A 137 6.10 1.06 -3.29
CA SER A 137 4.94 0.42 -2.67
C SER A 137 3.80 0.22 -3.67
N MET A 138 3.45 1.24 -4.45
CA MET A 138 2.44 1.12 -5.51
C MET A 138 2.83 0.09 -6.57
N ALA A 139 4.08 0.13 -7.04
CA ALA A 139 4.64 -0.82 -8.00
C ALA A 139 4.57 -2.26 -7.47
N SER A 140 5.00 -2.49 -6.23
CA SER A 140 4.96 -3.81 -5.58
C SER A 140 3.53 -4.34 -5.48
N LEU A 141 2.58 -3.50 -5.08
CA LEU A 141 1.17 -3.89 -5.00
C LEU A 141 0.61 -4.25 -6.37
N LEU A 142 0.90 -3.47 -7.41
CA LEU A 142 0.41 -3.75 -8.76
C LEU A 142 0.98 -5.07 -9.31
N LYS A 143 2.26 -5.32 -9.08
CA LYS A 143 2.94 -6.57 -9.50
C LYS A 143 2.34 -7.81 -8.82
N LYS A 144 2.07 -7.73 -7.51
CA LYS A 144 1.54 -8.86 -6.75
C LYS A 144 0.03 -9.04 -6.93
N LEU A 145 -0.70 -7.96 -7.15
CA LEU A 145 -2.17 -7.93 -7.15
C LEU A 145 -2.72 -7.29 -8.44
N PRO A 146 -2.33 -7.76 -9.64
CA PRO A 146 -2.65 -7.11 -10.91
C PRO A 146 -4.15 -7.10 -11.24
N HIS A 147 -4.90 -8.05 -10.70
CA HIS A 147 -6.34 -8.22 -10.96
C HIS A 147 -7.23 -7.85 -9.76
N PHE A 148 -6.62 -7.43 -8.64
CA PHE A 148 -7.39 -7.04 -7.46
C PHE A 148 -8.10 -5.69 -7.68
N ASN A 149 -9.03 -5.38 -6.78
CA ASN A 149 -9.70 -4.08 -6.77
C ASN A 149 -8.68 -2.93 -6.84
N PHE A 150 -9.01 -1.86 -7.58
CA PHE A 150 -8.19 -0.65 -7.75
C PHE A 150 -6.85 -0.80 -8.52
N ALA A 151 -6.53 -1.96 -9.10
CA ALA A 151 -5.32 -2.12 -9.93
C ALA A 151 -5.20 -1.05 -11.04
N LYS A 152 -6.32 -0.73 -11.72
CA LYS A 152 -6.38 0.36 -12.71
C LYS A 152 -6.01 1.73 -12.13
N ASN A 153 -6.40 2.01 -10.89
CA ASN A 153 -6.08 3.28 -10.23
C ASN A 153 -4.58 3.37 -9.93
N ILE A 154 -3.97 2.25 -9.49
CA ILE A 154 -2.52 2.17 -9.26
C ILE A 154 -1.77 2.36 -10.58
N MET A 155 -2.18 1.65 -11.64
CA MET A 155 -1.60 1.78 -12.97
C MET A 155 -1.66 3.23 -13.47
N GLN A 156 -2.81 3.90 -13.37
CA GLN A 156 -2.94 5.32 -13.73
C GLN A 156 -2.02 6.23 -12.91
N SER A 157 -1.81 5.92 -11.63
CA SER A 157 -0.86 6.66 -10.79
C SER A 157 0.58 6.47 -11.27
N LEU A 158 0.99 5.24 -11.53
CA LEU A 158 2.34 4.94 -12.03
C LEU A 158 2.57 5.53 -13.43
N ILE A 159 1.57 5.53 -14.32
CA ILE A 159 1.68 6.19 -15.63
C ILE A 159 1.98 7.68 -15.46
N ARG A 160 1.32 8.38 -14.53
CA ARG A 160 1.63 9.79 -14.23
C ARG A 160 3.07 9.99 -13.71
N ARG A 161 3.66 8.96 -13.09
CA ARG A 161 5.05 9.02 -12.60
C ARG A 161 6.09 8.86 -13.70
N LEU A 162 5.72 8.41 -14.90
CA LEU A 162 6.61 8.37 -16.05
C LEU A 162 7.05 9.76 -16.52
N GLU A 163 6.23 10.78 -16.24
CA GLU A 163 6.53 12.19 -16.54
C GLU A 163 7.25 12.89 -15.36
N SER A 164 7.70 12.13 -14.36
CA SER A 164 8.42 12.72 -13.23
C SER A 164 9.76 13.28 -13.69
N PRO A 165 10.16 14.50 -13.27
CA PRO A 165 11.47 15.05 -13.59
C PRO A 165 12.61 14.44 -12.74
N VAL A 166 12.32 13.36 -12.02
CA VAL A 166 13.32 12.59 -11.26
C VAL A 166 13.42 11.22 -11.94
N ASP A 167 14.50 10.99 -12.66
CA ASP A 167 14.67 9.80 -13.51
C ASP A 167 14.47 8.50 -12.74
N LEU A 168 15.03 8.37 -11.53
CA LEU A 168 14.86 7.20 -10.67
C LEU A 168 13.39 6.89 -10.31
N ILE A 169 12.53 7.91 -10.25
CA ILE A 169 11.09 7.74 -10.00
C ILE A 169 10.39 7.26 -11.26
N ALA A 170 10.70 7.86 -12.40
CA ALA A 170 10.17 7.46 -13.69
C ALA A 170 10.56 6.02 -14.03
N ASP A 171 11.83 5.65 -13.79
CA ASP A 171 12.36 4.30 -14.01
C ASP A 171 11.68 3.25 -13.12
N ALA A 172 11.48 3.56 -11.83
CA ALA A 172 10.79 2.65 -10.91
C ALA A 172 9.34 2.38 -11.36
N ALA A 173 8.63 3.42 -11.82
CA ALA A 173 7.28 3.28 -12.35
C ALA A 173 7.27 2.51 -13.68
N LEU A 174 8.21 2.79 -14.58
CA LEU A 174 8.34 2.16 -15.88
C LEU A 174 8.63 0.65 -15.76
N SER A 175 9.57 0.27 -14.88
CA SER A 175 9.89 -1.14 -14.61
C SER A 175 8.65 -1.90 -14.17
N ALA A 176 7.83 -1.33 -13.30
CA ALA A 176 6.62 -1.99 -12.82
C ALA A 176 5.56 -2.18 -13.92
N LEU A 177 5.39 -1.19 -14.79
CA LEU A 177 4.46 -1.27 -15.91
C LEU A 177 4.92 -2.24 -16.99
N LYS A 178 6.23 -2.29 -17.29
CA LYS A 178 6.81 -3.27 -18.23
C LYS A 178 6.59 -4.70 -17.77
N GLU A 179 6.94 -5.01 -16.52
CA GLU A 179 6.74 -6.35 -15.96
C GLU A 179 5.27 -6.79 -15.99
N LEU A 180 4.35 -5.86 -15.74
CA LEU A 180 2.92 -6.15 -15.83
C LEU A 180 2.48 -6.50 -17.26
N VAL A 181 3.00 -5.77 -18.26
CA VAL A 181 2.71 -6.03 -19.67
C VAL A 181 3.30 -7.38 -20.09
N ASP A 182 4.53 -7.68 -19.70
CA ASP A 182 5.19 -8.95 -20.01
C ASP A 182 4.40 -10.14 -19.42
N GLN A 183 3.92 -10.01 -18.18
CA GLN A 183 3.05 -11.00 -17.56
C GLN A 183 1.70 -11.16 -18.28
N SER A 184 1.13 -10.08 -18.79
CA SER A 184 -0.13 -10.17 -19.56
C SER A 184 0.07 -10.87 -20.90
N ILE A 185 1.17 -10.58 -21.60
CA ILE A 185 1.50 -11.20 -22.89
C ILE A 185 1.80 -12.70 -22.74
N LEU A 186 2.39 -13.12 -21.62
CA LEU A 186 2.69 -14.53 -21.34
C LEU A 186 1.45 -15.37 -20.97
N ASN A 187 0.35 -14.74 -20.57
CA ASN A 187 -0.87 -15.39 -20.10
C ASN A 187 -2.00 -15.43 -21.15
N ASP A 188 -1.80 -14.78 -22.31
CA ASP A 188 -2.67 -14.81 -23.49
C ASP A 188 -2.10 -15.75 -24.57
#